data_AF-K8XGL1-F1
#
_entry.id   AF-K8XGL1-F1
#
_cell.length_a   1.000
_cell.length_b   1.000
_cell.length_c   1.000
_cell.angle_alpha   90.00
_cell.angle_beta   90.00
_cell.angle_gamma   90.00
#
_symmetry.space_group_name_H-M   'P 1'
#
loop_
_entity.id
_entity.type
_entity.pdbx_description
1 polymer ?
#
loop_
_entity_poly.entity_id
_entity_poly.type
_entity_poly.pdbx_seq_one_letter_code
_entity_poly.pdbx_strand_id
1 'polypeptide(L)'
;DRERPMSGAGNRLIAPMLATPGEPPVEMDGWAAEMKYDGFRLLAGVGGGAHPVLWTRNLNVVTSSYPEVTEALTEAFGGHGRIVFDGEIVALT
;
A
#
# COMPACT_ATOMS: atom_id res chain seq x y z
N ASP A 1 -17.95 6.50 -27.30
CA ASP A 1 -18.31 6.37 -25.88
C ASP A 1 -17.35 5.46 -25.13
N ARG A 2 -16.43 6.04 -24.37
CA ARG A 2 -15.67 5.34 -23.33
C ARG A 2 -16.06 6.02 -22.03
N GLU A 3 -16.85 5.34 -21.20
CA GLU A 3 -17.24 5.83 -19.88
C GLU A 3 -15.99 6.12 -19.06
N ARG A 4 -15.85 7.38 -18.62
CA ARG A 4 -14.92 7.74 -17.55
C ARG A 4 -15.61 7.34 -16.24
N PRO A 5 -14.97 6.57 -15.35
CA PRO A 5 -15.59 6.26 -14.07
C PRO A 5 -15.73 7.55 -13.24
N MET A 6 -16.90 7.65 -12.64
CA MET A 6 -17.40 8.75 -11.83
C MET A 6 -16.41 9.13 -10.72
N SER A 7 -16.15 10.43 -10.60
CA SER A 7 -15.39 11.05 -9.52
C SER A 7 -16.18 10.98 -8.21
N GLY A 8 -16.01 9.90 -7.46
CA GLY A 8 -16.34 9.84 -6.03
C GLY A 8 -15.14 10.33 -5.23
N ALA A 9 -15.38 11.24 -4.28
CA ALA A 9 -14.44 11.77 -3.27
C ALA A 9 -12.97 11.35 -3.49
N GLY A 10 -12.24 12.23 -4.20
CA GLY A 10 -10.95 11.97 -4.83
C GLY A 10 -10.04 11.05 -4.04
N ASN A 11 -9.96 9.80 -4.50
CA ASN A 11 -8.87 8.90 -4.17
C ASN A 11 -7.60 9.47 -4.85
N ARG A 12 -7.06 10.57 -4.30
CA ARG A 12 -5.74 11.06 -4.67
C ARG A 12 -4.77 9.96 -4.26
N LEU A 13 -4.48 9.08 -5.20
CA LEU A 13 -3.46 8.05 -5.00
C LEU A 13 -2.16 8.79 -4.71
N ILE A 14 -1.67 8.61 -3.50
CA ILE A 14 -0.42 9.19 -3.03
C ILE A 14 0.68 8.41 -3.75
N ALA A 15 1.53 9.09 -4.52
CA ALA A 15 2.69 8.41 -5.09
C ALA A 15 3.59 7.90 -3.94
N PRO A 16 4.09 6.66 -3.99
CA PRO A 16 4.92 6.13 -2.92
C PRO A 16 6.15 7.01 -2.68
N MET A 17 6.48 7.25 -1.41
CA MET A 17 7.65 8.02 -1.02
C MET A 17 8.95 7.32 -1.48
N LEU A 18 9.90 8.06 -2.02
CA LEU A 18 11.20 7.54 -2.42
C LEU A 18 12.25 7.80 -1.34
N ALA A 19 13.13 6.81 -1.13
CA ALA A 19 14.29 6.98 -0.27
C ALA A 19 15.43 7.68 -1.01
N THR A 20 16.20 8.49 -0.29
CA THR A 20 17.47 9.03 -0.77
C THR A 20 18.58 8.03 -0.46
N PRO A 21 19.37 7.58 -1.45
CA PRO A 21 20.52 6.71 -1.19
C PRO A 21 21.57 7.40 -0.32
N GLY A 22 22.11 6.68 0.67
CA GLY A 22 23.13 7.19 1.58
C GLY A 22 23.53 6.15 2.61
N GLU A 23 24.50 6.51 3.44
CA GLU A 23 24.87 5.72 4.62
C GLU A 23 23.86 5.96 5.75
N PRO A 24 23.50 4.93 6.53
CA PRO A 24 22.69 5.12 7.74
C PRO A 24 23.37 6.10 8.71
N PRO A 25 22.59 6.87 9.48
CA PRO A 25 23.16 7.75 10.49
C PRO A 25 23.89 6.93 11.56
N VAL A 26 24.99 7.48 12.08
CA VAL A 26 25.77 6.85 13.17
C VAL A 26 24.99 6.90 14.48
N GLU A 27 24.38 8.05 14.76
CA GLU A 27 23.50 8.26 15.91
C GLU A 27 22.04 8.07 15.49
N MET A 28 21.34 7.17 16.16
CA MET A 28 19.96 6.80 15.82
C MET A 28 18.90 7.66 16.51
N ASP A 29 19.29 8.63 17.34
CA ASP A 29 18.36 9.54 18.00
C ASP A 29 17.51 10.30 16.97
N GLY A 30 16.19 10.10 17.04
CA GLY A 30 15.24 10.68 16.08
C GLY A 30 15.05 9.89 14.79
N TRP A 31 15.68 8.72 14.65
CA TRP A 31 15.57 7.84 13.48
C TRP A 31 14.87 6.52 13.83
N ALA A 32 14.11 6.00 12.87
CA ALA A 32 13.65 4.61 12.87
C ALA A 32 14.40 3.84 11.79
N ALA A 33 14.75 2.58 12.08
CA ALA A 33 15.34 1.67 11.11
C ALA A 33 14.33 0.58 10.75
N GLU A 34 14.11 0.38 9.45
CA GLU A 34 13.25 -0.67 8.91
C GLU A 34 14.08 -1.61 8.04
N MET A 35 13.74 -2.90 8.07
CA MET A 35 14.38 -3.88 7.18
C MET A 35 14.05 -3.54 5.74
N LYS A 36 15.08 -3.42 4.90
CA LYS A 36 14.88 -3.28 3.45
C LYS A 36 14.52 -4.64 2.86
N TYR A 37 13.23 -4.85 2.61
CA TYR A 37 12.75 -6.00 1.87
C TYR A 37 13.06 -5.87 0.36
N ASP A 38 13.23 -7.02 -0.30
CA ASP A 38 13.32 -7.12 -1.76
C ASP A 38 12.09 -7.87 -2.27
N GLY A 39 11.14 -7.13 -2.83
CA GLY A 39 9.82 -7.65 -3.15
C GLY A 39 9.07 -6.75 -4.12
N PHE A 40 7.75 -6.69 -3.93
CA PHE A 40 6.88 -5.87 -4.76
C PHE A 40 6.16 -4.80 -3.94
N ARG A 41 6.59 -3.54 -4.10
CA ARG A 41 5.98 -2.39 -3.44
C ARG A 41 4.56 -2.14 -3.90
N LEU A 42 3.67 -1.96 -2.93
CA LEU A 42 2.26 -1.69 -3.17
C LEU A 42 1.67 -0.70 -2.17
N LEU A 43 0.57 -0.08 -2.61
CA LEU A 43 -0.35 0.63 -1.74
C LEU A 43 -1.61 -0.23 -1.55
N ALA A 44 -2.12 -0.29 -0.33
CA ALA A 44 -3.33 -1.04 0.00
C ALA A 44 -4.36 -0.14 0.66
N GLY A 45 -5.52 0.03 0.04
CA GLY A 45 -6.66 0.72 0.63
C GLY A 45 -7.62 -0.28 1.26
N VAL A 46 -8.13 -0.01 2.46
CA VAL A 46 -9.11 -0.84 3.18
C VAL A 46 -9.97 0.01 4.13
N GLY A 47 -11.09 -0.55 4.59
CA GLY A 47 -12.00 0.09 5.54
C GLY A 47 -13.02 1.00 4.87
N GLY A 48 -13.80 1.71 5.69
CA GLY A 48 -14.89 2.57 5.20
C GLY A 48 -16.01 1.80 4.49
N GLY A 49 -16.20 0.52 4.82
CA GLY A 49 -17.23 -0.34 4.25
C GLY A 49 -16.96 -0.81 2.81
N ALA A 50 -15.74 -0.61 2.28
CA ALA A 50 -15.36 -1.04 0.94
C ALA A 50 -14.40 -2.24 0.98
N HIS A 51 -14.45 -3.07 -0.06
CA HIS A 51 -13.46 -4.12 -0.27
C HIS A 51 -12.06 -3.53 -0.47
N PRO A 52 -11.00 -4.21 0.01
CA PRO A 52 -9.65 -3.74 -0.19
C PRO A 52 -9.29 -3.60 -1.67
N VAL A 53 -8.41 -2.65 -1.96
CA VAL A 53 -7.84 -2.47 -3.30
C VAL A 53 -6.34 -2.30 -3.17
N LEU A 54 -5.60 -3.03 -3.99
CA LEU A 54 -4.14 -3.02 -4.05
C LEU A 54 -3.66 -2.36 -5.35
N TRP A 55 -2.71 -1.45 -5.23
CA TRP A 55 -2.05 -0.77 -6.34
C TRP A 55 -0.54 -1.00 -6.33
N THR A 56 0.07 -1.19 -7.50
CA THR A 56 1.52 -1.20 -7.63
C THR A 56 2.11 0.21 -7.45
N ARG A 57 3.44 0.31 -7.38
CA ARG A 57 4.16 1.60 -7.44
C ARG A 57 3.74 2.50 -8.61
N ASN A 58 3.40 1.90 -9.76
CA ASN A 58 2.97 2.61 -10.96
C ASN A 58 1.43 2.81 -11.01
N LEU A 59 0.74 2.58 -9.88
CA LEU A 59 -0.70 2.73 -9.70
C LEU A 59 -1.56 1.78 -10.53
N ASN A 60 -1.01 0.65 -10.98
CA ASN A 60 -1.79 -0.41 -11.60
C ASN A 60 -2.55 -1.19 -10.51
N VAL A 61 -3.82 -1.50 -10.73
CA VAL A 61 -4.60 -2.34 -9.80
C VAL A 61 -4.16 -3.80 -9.94
N VAL A 62 -3.78 -4.43 -8.84
CA VAL A 62 -3.30 -5.84 -8.78
C VAL A 62 -4.05 -6.66 -7.74
N THR A 63 -5.24 -6.22 -7.36
CA THR A 63 -6.03 -6.79 -6.25
C THR A 63 -6.30 -8.29 -6.44
N SER A 64 -6.67 -8.71 -7.65
CA SER A 64 -6.97 -10.11 -7.96
C SER A 64 -5.76 -11.04 -7.89
N SER A 65 -4.54 -10.48 -7.89
CA SER A 65 -3.30 -11.27 -7.83
C SER A 65 -2.93 -11.72 -6.42
N TYR A 66 -3.51 -11.10 -5.38
CA TYR A 66 -3.17 -11.34 -3.98
C TYR A 66 -4.44 -11.44 -3.11
N PRO A 67 -5.33 -12.42 -3.38
CA PRO A 67 -6.57 -12.58 -2.63
C PRO A 67 -6.33 -12.76 -1.12
N GLU A 68 -5.30 -13.51 -0.73
CA GLU A 68 -4.90 -13.75 0.65
C GLU A 68 -4.56 -12.45 1.40
N VAL A 69 -3.93 -11.49 0.72
CA VAL A 69 -3.62 -10.18 1.30
C VAL A 69 -4.90 -9.37 1.50
N THR A 70 -5.83 -9.43 0.55
CA THR A 70 -7.12 -8.71 0.69
C THR A 70 -8.00 -9.31 1.78
N GLU A 71 -7.97 -10.62 1.98
CA GLU A 71 -8.69 -11.29 3.06
C GLU A 71 -8.14 -10.86 4.42
N ALA A 72 -6.82 -10.94 4.60
CA ALA A 72 -6.15 -10.51 5.83
C ALA A 72 -6.39 -9.02 6.15
N LEU A 73 -6.35 -8.15 5.14
CA LEU A 73 -6.66 -6.72 5.32
C LEU A 73 -8.11 -6.50 5.72
N THR A 74 -9.05 -7.25 5.14
CA THR A 74 -10.47 -7.15 5.48
C THR A 74 -10.71 -7.59 6.92
N GLU A 75 -10.13 -8.72 7.32
CA GLU A 75 -10.24 -9.25 8.68
C GLU A 75 -9.68 -8.27 9.71
N ALA A 76 -8.47 -7.75 9.48
CA ALA A 76 -7.80 -6.88 10.43
C ALA A 76 -8.38 -5.46 10.47
N PHE A 77 -8.76 -4.90 9.32
CA PHE A 77 -9.02 -3.46 9.18
C PHE A 77 -10.38 -3.11 8.59
N GLY A 78 -11.18 -4.06 8.11
CA GLY A 78 -12.44 -3.80 7.39
C GLY A 78 -13.48 -3.00 8.20
N GLY A 79 -13.52 -3.18 9.52
CA GLY A 79 -14.42 -2.45 10.43
C GLY A 79 -13.99 -1.02 10.76
N HIS A 80 -12.82 -0.58 10.31
CA HIS A 80 -12.28 0.74 10.61
C HIS A 80 -12.71 1.78 9.57
N GLY A 81 -12.38 3.05 9.85
CA GLY A 81 -12.40 4.10 8.84
C GLY A 81 -11.49 3.78 7.65
N ARG A 82 -11.52 4.63 6.64
CA ARG A 82 -10.70 4.45 5.44
C ARG A 82 -9.21 4.57 5.77
N ILE A 83 -8.42 3.56 5.46
CA ILE A 83 -6.98 3.48 5.71
C ILE A 83 -6.26 3.18 4.38
N VAL A 84 -5.04 3.72 4.23
CA VAL A 84 -4.13 3.38 3.15
C VAL A 84 -2.79 2.98 3.75
N PHE A 85 -2.29 1.79 3.37
CA PHE A 85 -0.98 1.28 3.72
C PHE A 85 -0.01 1.42 2.54
N ASP A 86 1.27 1.59 2.85
CA ASP A 86 2.41 1.46 1.92
C ASP A 86 3.31 0.35 2.46
N GLY A 87 3.71 -0.59 1.61
CA GLY A 87 4.49 -1.74 2.04
C GLY A 87 4.94 -2.61 0.88
N GLU A 88 5.57 -3.73 1.24
CA GLU A 88 6.17 -4.66 0.29
C GLU A 88 5.53 -6.04 0.44
N ILE A 89 5.05 -6.64 -0.66
CA ILE A 89 4.80 -8.09 -0.70
C ILE A 89 6.13 -8.80 -0.94
N VAL A 90 6.41 -9.80 -0.10
CA VAL A 90 7.65 -10.57 -0.14
C VAL A 90 7.31 -12.05 -0.17
N ALA A 91 7.99 -12.80 -1.04
CA ALA A 91 7.93 -14.25 -1.04
C ALA A 91 8.94 -14.78 -0.03
N LEU A 92 8.45 -15.50 0.98
CA LEU A 92 9.28 -16.17 1.97
C LEU A 92 9.57 -17.60 1.49
N THR A 93 10.83 -18.03 1.58
CA THR A 93 11.30 -19.37 1.19
C THR A 93 11.79 -20.14 2.39
#